data_AF-A0A3R8WX43-F1
#
_entry.id   AF-A0A3R8WX43-F1
#
_cell.length_a   1.000
_cell.length_b   1.000
_cell.length_c   1.000
_cell.angle_alpha   90.00
_cell.angle_beta   90.00
_cell.angle_gamma   90.00
#
_symmetry.space_group_name_H-M   'P 1'
#
loop_
_entity.id
_entity.type
_entity.pdbx_description
1 polymer ?
#
loop_
_entity_poly.entity_id
_entity_poly.type
_entity_poly.pdbx_seq_one_letter_code
_entity_poly.pdbx_strand_id
1 'polypeptide(L)'
;MARGGINKAVVQQARQVLIARGEYPSIDAVRIELGNTGSKTTIHRYLKELEGQKPAALQGAPALSDTLAKLVAQLAEQLQEEADARIEQIEATFKEQQEQLQSQLQLAQQALAAAHQQQQIQAAALAAESERLSATQSTLQAEQLRGASLNQSLGELQLRLADKDEQVRSLEEKHQHARDALEHYRSASREQRDQDLRRHEAQVQQLQLELRQLQQGMIVKQDELTRLHRDNERLLGEHRQASSERKALDELLEQRDTQIQGLRTILAQAQGASDEMRRQLQAQGQSLEDKRALCAEQGRQLQFLEEELLRRDEALKVLREGQTTR
;
A
#
# COMPACT_ATOMS: atom_id res chain seq x y z
N MET A 1 -30.12 95.37 -122.83
CA MET A 1 -31.26 95.19 -121.92
C MET A 1 -31.49 96.46 -121.13
N ALA A 2 -32.74 96.93 -121.14
CA ALA A 2 -33.46 97.58 -120.04
C ALA A 2 -32.77 98.77 -119.32
N ARG A 3 -33.49 99.85 -119.03
CA ARG A 3 -34.39 99.86 -117.88
C ARG A 3 -35.30 101.09 -117.97
N GLY A 4 -36.61 100.84 -117.91
CA GLY A 4 -37.61 101.89 -117.77
C GLY A 4 -37.40 102.68 -116.49
N GLY A 5 -37.70 103.98 -116.54
CA GLY A 5 -37.71 104.83 -115.35
C GLY A 5 -38.65 104.27 -114.28
N ILE A 6 -38.28 104.45 -113.02
CA ILE A 6 -39.07 103.96 -111.88
C ILE A 6 -40.31 104.82 -111.70
N ASN A 7 -41.45 104.14 -111.53
CA ASN A 7 -42.77 104.77 -111.36
C ASN A 7 -43.13 104.90 -109.87
N LYS A 8 -43.93 105.92 -109.52
CA LYS A 8 -44.38 106.22 -108.15
C LYS A 8 -45.06 105.03 -107.45
N ALA A 9 -45.83 104.24 -108.21
CA ALA A 9 -46.52 103.05 -107.70
C ALA A 9 -45.54 101.96 -107.18
N VAL A 10 -44.39 101.79 -107.85
CA VAL A 10 -43.39 100.78 -107.47
C VAL A 10 -42.70 101.20 -106.16
N VAL A 11 -42.43 102.50 -105.98
CA VAL A 11 -41.89 103.07 -104.73
C VAL A 11 -42.90 102.93 -103.58
N GLN A 12 -44.20 103.09 -103.84
CA GLN A 12 -45.26 102.91 -102.85
C GLN A 12 -45.39 101.44 -102.40
N GLN A 13 -45.31 100.50 -103.33
CA GLN A 13 -45.37 99.07 -103.02
C GLN A 13 -44.16 98.63 -102.19
N ALA A 14 -42.95 99.04 -102.58
CA ALA A 14 -41.73 98.76 -101.81
C ALA A 14 -41.80 99.34 -100.38
N ARG A 15 -42.35 100.56 -100.22
CA ARG A 15 -42.60 101.16 -98.90
C ARG A 15 -43.59 100.35 -98.06
N GLN A 16 -44.68 99.87 -98.65
CA GLN A 16 -45.70 99.07 -97.94
C GLN A 16 -45.17 97.71 -97.50
N VAL A 17 -44.31 97.08 -98.30
CA VAL A 17 -43.64 95.82 -97.93
C VAL A 17 -42.71 96.03 -96.74
N LEU A 18 -41.93 97.11 -96.71
CA LEU A 18 -41.06 97.43 -95.57
C LEU A 18 -41.86 97.70 -94.28
N ILE A 19 -42.97 98.44 -94.39
CA ILE A 19 -43.85 98.71 -93.24
C ILE A 19 -44.51 97.42 -92.74
N ALA A 20 -44.96 96.53 -93.64
CA ALA A 20 -45.53 95.23 -93.28
C ALA A 20 -44.51 94.30 -92.59
N ARG A 21 -43.21 94.50 -92.85
CA ARG A 21 -42.11 93.81 -92.16
C ARG A 21 -41.67 94.50 -90.86
N GLY A 22 -42.24 95.66 -90.52
CA GLY A 22 -41.88 96.42 -89.31
C GLY A 22 -40.60 97.25 -89.44
N GLU A 23 -40.06 97.44 -90.65
CA GLU A 23 -38.84 98.21 -90.90
C GLU A 23 -39.14 99.66 -91.32
N TYR A 24 -38.26 100.61 -90.96
CA TYR A 24 -38.43 102.02 -91.31
C TYR A 24 -38.08 102.28 -92.79
N PRO A 25 -38.99 102.84 -93.60
CA PRO A 25 -38.79 103.00 -95.04
C PRO A 25 -37.84 104.17 -95.36
N SER A 26 -36.55 103.97 -95.15
CA SER A 26 -35.50 104.91 -95.58
C SER A 26 -35.28 104.85 -97.10
N ILE A 27 -34.68 105.90 -97.68
CA ILE A 27 -34.38 105.98 -99.12
C ILE A 27 -33.56 104.76 -99.58
N ASP A 28 -32.60 104.34 -98.77
CA ASP A 28 -31.72 103.22 -99.08
C ASP A 28 -32.42 101.86 -98.88
N ALA A 29 -33.28 101.72 -97.86
CA ALA A 29 -34.11 100.52 -97.68
C ALA A 29 -35.08 100.31 -98.86
N VAL A 30 -35.75 101.38 -99.30
CA VAL A 30 -36.65 101.34 -100.46
C VAL A 30 -35.88 101.05 -101.74
N ARG A 31 -34.66 101.58 -101.89
CA ARG A 31 -33.81 101.30 -103.05
C ARG A 31 -33.33 99.84 -103.09
N ILE A 32 -33.03 99.24 -101.95
CA ILE A 32 -32.66 97.83 -101.83
C ILE A 32 -33.83 96.94 -102.24
N GLU A 33 -35.04 97.21 -101.74
CA GLU A 33 -36.26 96.47 -102.12
C GLU A 33 -36.61 96.63 -103.61
N LEU A 34 -36.22 97.75 -104.23
CA LEU A 34 -36.34 97.98 -105.68
C LEU A 34 -35.18 97.35 -106.49
N GLY A 35 -34.33 96.52 -105.88
CA GLY A 35 -33.24 95.83 -106.57
C GLY A 35 -32.09 96.74 -106.98
N ASN A 36 -31.77 97.74 -106.15
CA ASN A 36 -30.76 98.80 -106.41
C ASN A 36 -31.03 99.64 -107.66
N THR A 37 -32.25 99.62 -108.17
CA THR A 37 -32.67 100.44 -109.31
C THR A 37 -33.19 101.79 -108.82
N GLY A 38 -32.97 102.85 -109.61
CA GLY A 38 -33.45 104.19 -109.31
C GLY A 38 -32.38 105.12 -108.75
N SER A 39 -32.46 106.40 -109.11
CA SER A 39 -31.64 107.42 -108.48
C SER A 39 -32.19 107.73 -107.08
N LYS A 40 -31.30 107.91 -106.07
CA LYS A 40 -31.71 108.27 -104.71
C LYS A 40 -32.60 109.53 -104.70
N THR A 41 -32.36 110.47 -105.62
CA THR A 41 -33.13 111.70 -105.82
C THR A 41 -34.57 111.45 -106.28
N THR A 42 -34.80 110.47 -107.18
CA THR A 42 -36.15 110.12 -107.66
C THR A 42 -36.95 109.39 -106.58
N ILE A 43 -36.32 108.48 -105.83
CA ILE A 43 -36.95 107.73 -104.72
C ILE A 43 -37.32 108.69 -103.59
N HIS A 44 -36.43 109.61 -103.22
CA HIS A 44 -36.70 110.63 -102.20
C HIS A 44 -37.86 111.56 -102.60
N ARG A 45 -37.93 111.97 -103.88
CA ARG A 45 -39.05 112.77 -104.39
C ARG A 45 -40.39 112.05 -104.21
N TYR A 46 -40.47 110.77 -104.62
CA TYR A 46 -41.71 109.99 -104.49
C TYR A 46 -42.05 109.63 -103.04
N LEU A 47 -41.07 109.36 -102.17
CA LEU A 47 -41.31 109.15 -100.74
C LEU A 47 -41.90 110.41 -100.08
N LYS A 48 -41.34 111.59 -100.38
CA LYS A 48 -41.86 112.87 -99.86
C LYS A 48 -43.28 113.17 -100.37
N GLU A 49 -43.58 112.86 -101.63
CA GLU A 49 -44.94 112.96 -102.16
C GLU A 49 -45.93 111.97 -101.52
N LEU A 50 -45.47 110.80 -101.08
CA LEU A 50 -46.29 109.78 -100.40
C LEU A 50 -46.44 110.05 -98.89
N GLU A 51 -45.55 110.83 -98.29
CA GLU A 51 -45.67 111.33 -96.91
C GLU A 51 -46.60 112.53 -96.81
N GLY A 52 -46.66 113.38 -97.84
CA GLY A 52 -47.61 114.50 -97.93
C GLY A 52 -49.08 114.10 -98.14
N GLN A 53 -49.37 112.82 -98.40
CA GLN A 53 -50.71 112.26 -98.59
C GLN A 53 -51.21 111.44 -97.38
N LYS A 54 -50.93 111.90 -96.15
CA LYS A 54 -51.68 111.41 -94.98
C LYS A 54 -52.96 112.23 -94.84
N PRO A 55 -54.15 111.61 -94.91
CA PRO A 55 -55.40 112.31 -94.63
C PRO A 55 -55.45 112.72 -93.16
N ALA A 56 -55.43 114.02 -92.92
CA ALA A 56 -55.94 114.62 -91.71
C ALA A 56 -57.47 114.46 -91.70
N ALA A 57 -58.00 114.17 -90.52
CA ALA A 57 -59.40 114.35 -90.11
C ALA A 57 -60.48 113.56 -90.87
N LEU A 58 -61.13 112.65 -90.15
CA LEU A 58 -62.56 112.39 -90.31
C LEU A 58 -63.25 112.73 -88.99
N GLN A 59 -63.33 114.03 -88.70
CA GLN A 59 -64.37 114.60 -87.87
C GLN A 59 -65.50 115.05 -88.80
N GLY A 60 -66.73 114.58 -88.58
CA GLY A 60 -67.93 115.15 -89.19
C GLY A 60 -68.96 114.16 -89.72
N ALA A 61 -69.70 113.49 -88.83
CA ALA A 61 -71.08 113.05 -89.05
C ALA A 61 -71.75 112.79 -87.68
N PRO A 62 -72.48 113.76 -87.11
CA PRO A 62 -73.05 113.66 -85.77
C PRO A 62 -74.44 113.02 -85.83
N ALA A 63 -74.61 111.87 -85.14
CA ALA A 63 -75.86 111.32 -84.56
C ALA A 63 -75.84 109.78 -84.48
N LEU A 64 -75.21 109.09 -85.44
CA LEU A 64 -75.15 107.61 -85.51
C LEU A 64 -73.79 107.03 -85.12
N SER A 65 -72.69 107.75 -85.34
CA SER A 65 -71.33 107.28 -85.00
C SER A 65 -71.02 107.39 -83.50
N ASP A 66 -71.50 108.45 -82.83
CA ASP A 66 -71.33 108.63 -81.38
C ASP A 66 -72.17 107.64 -80.56
N THR A 67 -73.34 107.22 -81.05
CA THR A 67 -74.19 106.22 -80.39
C THR A 67 -73.62 104.80 -80.56
N LEU A 68 -73.14 104.46 -81.77
CA LEU A 68 -72.40 103.21 -81.99
C LEU A 68 -71.06 103.17 -81.23
N ALA A 69 -70.31 104.27 -81.18
CA ALA A 69 -69.07 104.34 -80.41
C ALA A 69 -69.31 104.17 -78.91
N LYS A 70 -70.40 104.73 -78.36
CA LYS A 70 -70.82 104.48 -76.97
C LYS A 70 -71.23 103.03 -76.72
N LEU A 71 -71.99 102.41 -77.63
CA LEU A 71 -72.37 101.00 -77.55
C LEU A 71 -71.16 100.06 -77.64
N VAL A 72 -70.21 100.36 -78.53
CA VAL A 72 -68.94 99.60 -78.65
C VAL A 72 -68.06 99.81 -77.43
N ALA A 73 -68.02 101.02 -76.86
CA ALA A 73 -67.32 101.27 -75.60
C ALA A 73 -67.98 100.51 -74.43
N GLN A 74 -69.30 100.48 -74.35
CA GLN A 74 -70.05 99.70 -73.35
C GLN A 74 -69.86 98.18 -73.54
N LEU A 75 -69.83 97.68 -74.78
CA LEU A 75 -69.53 96.27 -75.09
C LEU A 75 -68.08 95.91 -74.78
N ALA A 76 -67.15 96.82 -75.01
CA ALA A 76 -65.75 96.65 -74.63
C ALA A 76 -65.58 96.64 -73.11
N GLU A 77 -66.28 97.54 -72.40
CA GLU A 77 -66.32 97.59 -70.94
C GLU A 77 -66.95 96.31 -70.36
N GLN A 78 -68.08 95.84 -70.90
CA GLN A 78 -68.69 94.56 -70.53
C GLN A 78 -67.79 93.35 -70.84
N LEU A 79 -67.13 93.32 -71.99
CA LEU A 79 -66.20 92.24 -72.34
C LEU A 79 -64.95 92.26 -71.44
N GLN A 80 -64.53 93.44 -71.02
CA GLN A 80 -63.44 93.62 -70.08
C GLN A 80 -63.85 93.19 -68.66
N GLU A 81 -65.06 93.55 -68.19
CA GLU A 81 -65.64 93.04 -66.95
C GLU A 81 -65.81 91.51 -66.96
N GLU A 82 -66.27 90.91 -68.07
CA GLU A 82 -66.39 89.45 -68.22
C GLU A 82 -65.03 88.75 -68.25
N ALA A 83 -64.03 89.36 -68.91
CA ALA A 83 -62.66 88.85 -68.93
C ALA A 83 -62.01 88.93 -67.55
N ASP A 84 -62.17 90.06 -66.86
CA ASP A 84 -61.66 90.28 -65.50
C ASP A 84 -62.35 89.31 -64.52
N ALA A 85 -63.67 89.13 -64.61
CA ALA A 85 -64.39 88.14 -63.80
C ALA A 85 -63.91 86.70 -64.06
N ARG A 86 -63.55 86.37 -65.31
CA ARG A 86 -63.02 85.04 -65.65
C ARG A 86 -61.58 84.86 -65.17
N ILE A 87 -60.76 85.90 -65.21
CA ILE A 87 -59.43 85.92 -64.61
C ILE A 87 -59.54 85.74 -63.10
N GLU A 88 -60.41 86.48 -62.42
CA GLU A 88 -60.66 86.35 -60.98
C GLU A 88 -61.10 84.92 -60.59
N GLN A 89 -61.98 84.28 -61.38
CA GLN A 89 -62.37 82.88 -61.16
C GLN A 89 -61.20 81.90 -61.33
N ILE A 90 -60.37 82.08 -62.35
CA ILE A 90 -59.19 81.22 -62.57
C ILE A 90 -58.14 81.46 -61.47
N GLU A 91 -57.92 82.70 -61.06
CA GLU A 91 -57.04 83.02 -59.94
C GLU A 91 -57.55 82.46 -58.62
N ALA A 92 -58.86 82.50 -58.36
CA ALA A 92 -59.46 81.91 -57.16
C ALA A 92 -59.26 80.39 -57.15
N THR A 93 -59.60 79.69 -58.25
CA THR A 93 -59.42 78.24 -58.35
C THR A 93 -57.94 77.84 -58.29
N PHE A 94 -57.03 78.64 -58.87
CA PHE A 94 -55.59 78.41 -58.76
C PHE A 94 -55.08 78.61 -57.33
N LYS A 95 -55.53 79.68 -56.63
CA LYS A 95 -55.20 79.91 -55.22
C LYS A 95 -55.68 78.74 -54.35
N GLU A 96 -56.92 78.28 -54.54
CA GLU A 96 -57.44 77.10 -53.83
C GLU A 96 -56.61 75.84 -54.10
N GLN A 97 -56.24 75.57 -55.36
CA GLN A 97 -55.37 74.44 -55.71
C GLN A 97 -53.98 74.57 -55.08
N GLN A 98 -53.42 75.78 -55.05
CA GLN A 98 -52.12 76.05 -54.46
C GLN A 98 -52.15 75.83 -52.94
N GLU A 99 -53.20 76.30 -52.25
CA GLU A 99 -53.42 76.07 -50.82
C GLU A 99 -53.61 74.58 -50.53
N GLN A 100 -54.39 73.86 -51.35
CA GLN A 100 -54.56 72.41 -51.23
C GLN A 100 -53.22 71.68 -51.37
N LEU A 101 -52.43 71.98 -52.40
CA LEU A 101 -51.11 71.37 -52.61
C LEU A 101 -50.15 71.72 -51.47
N GLN A 102 -50.14 72.96 -50.99
CA GLN A 102 -49.33 73.37 -49.84
C GLN A 102 -49.73 72.60 -48.58
N SER A 103 -51.02 72.43 -48.31
CA SER A 103 -51.50 71.65 -47.17
C SER A 103 -51.10 70.17 -47.27
N GLN A 104 -51.21 69.56 -48.45
CA GLN A 104 -50.79 68.18 -48.68
C GLN A 104 -49.27 68.02 -48.51
N LEU A 105 -48.49 68.99 -48.99
CA LEU A 105 -47.03 68.98 -48.85
C LEU A 105 -46.63 69.13 -47.38
N GLN A 106 -47.29 70.01 -46.62
CA GLN A 106 -47.07 70.13 -45.18
C GLN A 106 -47.40 68.83 -44.43
N LEU A 107 -48.54 68.21 -44.73
CA LEU A 107 -48.93 66.93 -44.14
C LEU A 107 -47.93 65.82 -44.47
N ALA A 108 -47.47 65.74 -45.73
CA ALA A 108 -46.48 64.77 -46.16
C ALA A 108 -45.12 64.99 -45.46
N GLN A 109 -44.69 66.24 -45.30
CA GLN A 109 -43.47 66.57 -44.56
C GLN A 109 -43.57 66.20 -43.08
N GLN A 110 -44.70 66.45 -42.44
CA GLN A 110 -44.96 66.06 -41.06
C GLN A 110 -44.95 64.53 -40.90
N ALA A 111 -45.61 63.80 -41.81
CA ALA A 111 -45.61 62.34 -41.81
C ALA A 111 -44.20 61.76 -42.01
N LEU A 112 -43.40 62.35 -42.90
CA LEU A 112 -42.02 61.93 -43.14
C LEU A 112 -41.11 62.22 -41.94
N ALA A 113 -41.28 63.37 -41.29
CA ALA A 113 -40.55 63.69 -40.05
C ALA A 113 -40.91 62.72 -38.92
N ALA A 114 -42.20 62.39 -38.75
CA ALA A 114 -42.65 61.41 -37.77
C ALA A 114 -42.10 60.01 -38.06
N ALA A 115 -42.12 59.58 -39.33
CA ALA A 115 -41.55 58.29 -39.76
C ALA A 115 -40.04 58.22 -39.49
N HIS A 116 -39.29 59.30 -39.77
CA HIS A 116 -37.87 59.36 -39.44
C HIS A 116 -37.58 59.32 -37.94
N GLN A 117 -38.35 60.05 -37.12
CA GLN A 117 -38.23 59.95 -35.67
C GLN A 117 -38.51 58.53 -35.17
N GLN A 118 -39.57 57.88 -35.69
CA GLN A 118 -39.90 56.52 -35.30
C GLN A 118 -38.82 55.52 -35.72
N GLN A 119 -38.24 55.69 -36.92
CA GLN A 119 -37.11 54.87 -37.37
C GLN A 119 -35.87 55.06 -36.47
N GLN A 120 -35.58 56.29 -36.03
CA GLN A 120 -34.48 56.56 -35.10
C GLN A 120 -34.71 55.90 -33.74
N ILE A 121 -35.93 55.97 -33.20
CA ILE A 121 -36.29 55.30 -31.94
C ILE A 121 -36.13 53.78 -32.06
N GLN A 122 -36.62 53.20 -33.15
CA GLN A 122 -36.49 51.76 -33.40
C GLN A 122 -35.04 51.33 -33.58
N ALA A 123 -34.22 52.12 -34.30
CA ALA A 123 -32.80 51.85 -34.46
C ALA A 123 -32.06 51.90 -33.11
N ALA A 124 -32.37 52.87 -32.26
CA ALA A 124 -31.80 52.96 -30.92
C ALA A 124 -32.23 51.78 -30.03
N ALA A 125 -33.50 51.39 -30.08
CA ALA A 125 -34.00 50.23 -29.34
C ALA A 125 -33.34 48.92 -29.81
N LEU A 126 -33.18 48.73 -31.12
CA LEU A 126 -32.52 47.56 -31.69
C LEU A 126 -31.04 47.50 -31.31
N ALA A 127 -30.34 48.64 -31.31
CA ALA A 127 -28.96 48.71 -30.86
C ALA A 127 -28.83 48.32 -29.37
N ALA A 128 -29.71 48.85 -28.51
CA ALA A 128 -29.72 48.51 -27.09
C ALA A 128 -30.02 47.03 -26.83
N GLU A 129 -30.97 46.42 -27.54
CA GLU A 129 -31.23 44.98 -27.42
C GLU A 129 -30.06 44.13 -27.94
N SER A 130 -29.40 44.57 -29.02
CA SER A 130 -28.22 43.88 -29.55
C SER A 130 -27.05 43.90 -28.56
N GLU A 131 -26.82 45.02 -27.89
CA GLU A 131 -25.83 45.13 -26.82
C GLU A 131 -26.18 44.22 -25.63
N ARG A 132 -27.44 44.23 -25.17
CA ARG A 132 -27.89 43.32 -24.10
C ARG A 132 -27.74 41.85 -24.49
N LEU A 133 -28.07 41.50 -25.74
CA LEU A 133 -27.89 40.14 -26.24
C LEU A 133 -26.40 39.75 -26.23
N SER A 134 -25.51 40.63 -26.70
CA SER A 134 -24.07 40.37 -26.68
C SER A 134 -23.53 40.18 -25.24
N ALA A 135 -24.01 40.99 -24.30
CA ALA A 135 -23.63 40.91 -22.90
C ALA A 135 -24.11 39.60 -22.26
N THR A 136 -25.37 39.21 -22.50
CA THR A 136 -25.93 37.95 -21.98
C THR A 136 -25.29 36.71 -22.61
N GLN A 137 -24.89 36.76 -23.88
CA GLN A 137 -24.11 35.70 -24.51
C GLN A 137 -22.72 35.58 -23.89
N SER A 138 -22.05 36.71 -23.63
CA SER A 138 -20.75 36.72 -22.96
C SER A 138 -20.83 36.16 -21.53
N THR A 139 -21.84 36.55 -20.75
CA THR A 139 -22.02 36.01 -19.39
C THR A 139 -22.38 34.52 -19.42
N LEU A 140 -23.21 34.08 -20.36
CA LEU A 140 -23.52 32.66 -20.54
C LEU A 140 -22.25 31.85 -20.87
N GLN A 141 -21.40 32.33 -21.78
CA GLN A 141 -20.14 31.68 -22.12
C GLN A 141 -19.21 31.62 -20.90
N ALA A 142 -19.10 32.70 -20.12
CA ALA A 142 -18.30 32.71 -18.90
C ALA A 142 -18.80 31.67 -17.87
N GLU A 143 -20.10 31.57 -17.66
CA GLU A 143 -20.69 30.58 -16.75
C GLU A 143 -20.57 29.15 -17.28
N GLN A 144 -20.63 28.93 -18.60
CA GLN A 144 -20.37 27.61 -19.21
C GLN A 144 -18.92 27.18 -18.99
N LEU A 145 -17.95 28.07 -19.20
CA LEU A 145 -16.53 27.80 -18.93
C LEU A 145 -16.30 27.53 -17.43
N ARG A 146 -16.94 28.31 -16.55
CA ARG A 146 -16.89 28.08 -15.11
C ARG A 146 -17.47 26.72 -14.73
N GLY A 147 -18.62 26.35 -15.30
CA GLY A 147 -19.25 25.05 -15.10
C GLY A 147 -18.36 23.90 -15.57
N ALA A 148 -17.73 24.02 -16.73
CA ALA A 148 -16.77 23.04 -17.23
C ALA A 148 -15.55 22.88 -16.30
N SER A 149 -14.98 24.00 -15.82
CA SER A 149 -13.85 23.99 -14.89
C SER A 149 -14.23 23.37 -13.53
N LEU A 150 -15.41 23.69 -13.00
CA LEU A 150 -15.92 23.08 -11.76
C LEU A 150 -16.12 21.57 -11.93
N ASN A 151 -16.74 21.13 -13.02
CA ASN A 151 -16.92 19.70 -13.30
C ASN A 151 -15.59 18.95 -13.43
N GLN A 152 -14.59 19.57 -14.08
CA GLN A 152 -13.24 19.01 -14.13
C GLN A 152 -12.65 18.87 -12.72
N SER A 153 -12.71 19.92 -11.90
CA SER A 153 -12.19 19.88 -10.52
C SER A 153 -12.89 18.84 -9.65
N LEU A 154 -14.22 18.66 -9.84
CA LEU A 154 -14.98 17.62 -9.18
C LEU A 154 -14.53 16.21 -9.60
N GLY A 155 -14.29 15.99 -10.89
CA GLY A 155 -13.75 14.73 -11.39
C GLY A 155 -12.35 14.43 -10.84
N GLU A 156 -11.46 15.41 -10.80
CA GLU A 156 -10.12 15.27 -10.21
C GLU A 156 -10.18 14.95 -8.71
N LEU A 157 -11.07 15.62 -7.97
CA LEU A 157 -11.28 15.34 -6.54
C LEU A 157 -11.89 13.96 -6.31
N GLN A 158 -12.83 13.51 -7.14
CA GLN A 158 -13.40 12.17 -7.07
C GLN A 158 -12.35 11.08 -7.31
N LEU A 159 -11.47 11.26 -8.30
CA LEU A 159 -10.38 10.34 -8.58
C LEU A 159 -9.40 10.29 -7.40
N ARG A 160 -9.01 11.45 -6.86
CA ARG A 160 -8.15 11.51 -5.68
C ARG A 160 -8.79 10.86 -4.44
N LEU A 161 -10.11 10.99 -4.30
CA LEU A 161 -10.85 10.36 -3.20
C LEU A 161 -10.87 8.83 -3.37
N ALA A 162 -11.12 8.33 -4.58
CA ALA A 162 -11.06 6.90 -4.88
C ALA A 162 -9.67 6.31 -4.62
N ASP A 163 -8.59 6.99 -5.04
CA ASP A 163 -7.22 6.57 -4.75
C ASP A 163 -6.95 6.50 -3.24
N LYS A 164 -7.51 7.44 -2.46
CA LYS A 164 -7.36 7.46 -1.01
C LYS A 164 -8.14 6.33 -0.34
N ASP A 165 -9.35 6.04 -0.80
CA ASP A 165 -10.13 4.91 -0.32
C ASP A 165 -9.43 3.58 -0.60
N GLU A 166 -8.81 3.41 -1.77
CA GLU A 166 -8.02 2.22 -2.09
C GLU A 166 -6.76 2.12 -1.21
N GLN A 167 -6.07 3.23 -0.97
CA GLN A 167 -4.95 3.28 -0.02
C GLN A 167 -5.37 2.89 1.40
N VAL A 168 -6.52 3.38 1.87
CA VAL A 168 -7.07 3.03 3.19
C VAL A 168 -7.38 1.55 3.26
N ARG A 169 -8.07 0.98 2.26
CA ARG A 169 -8.35 -0.46 2.19
C ARG A 169 -7.07 -1.30 2.22
N SER A 170 -6.06 -0.93 1.43
CA SER A 170 -4.75 -1.61 1.43
C SER A 170 -4.06 -1.55 2.79
N LEU A 171 -4.15 -0.44 3.51
CA LEU A 171 -3.60 -0.31 4.86
C LEU A 171 -4.39 -1.16 5.87
N GLU A 172 -5.71 -1.19 5.79
CA GLU A 172 -6.56 -2.03 6.63
C GLU A 172 -6.26 -3.52 6.43
N GLU A 173 -6.11 -3.98 5.19
CA GLU A 173 -5.71 -5.36 4.87
C GLU A 173 -4.34 -5.70 5.46
N LYS A 174 -3.34 -4.80 5.30
CA LYS A 174 -2.01 -4.98 5.91
C LYS A 174 -2.09 -5.03 7.44
N HIS A 175 -2.96 -4.22 8.05
CA HIS A 175 -3.18 -4.23 9.49
C HIS A 175 -3.86 -5.52 9.96
N GLN A 176 -4.84 -6.04 9.21
CA GLN A 176 -5.47 -7.34 9.48
C GLN A 176 -4.43 -8.46 9.41
N HIS A 177 -3.66 -8.55 8.33
CA HIS A 177 -2.60 -9.55 8.19
C HIS A 177 -1.54 -9.47 9.31
N ALA A 178 -1.17 -8.26 9.74
CA ALA A 178 -0.25 -8.09 10.86
C ALA A 178 -0.85 -8.58 12.20
N ARG A 179 -2.16 -8.39 12.41
CA ARG A 179 -2.86 -8.93 13.59
C ARG A 179 -2.92 -10.44 13.55
N ASP A 180 -3.33 -11.02 12.43
CA ASP A 180 -3.42 -12.48 12.24
C ASP A 180 -2.04 -13.14 12.44
N ALA A 181 -0.98 -12.56 11.88
CA ALA A 181 0.38 -13.03 12.08
C ALA A 181 0.81 -13.00 13.56
N LEU A 182 0.44 -11.94 14.30
CA LEU A 182 0.72 -11.85 15.74
C LEU A 182 -0.09 -12.87 16.55
N GLU A 183 -1.34 -13.13 16.16
CA GLU A 183 -2.17 -14.16 16.79
C GLU A 183 -1.58 -15.55 16.56
N HIS A 184 -1.18 -15.86 15.33
CA HIS A 184 -0.47 -17.11 15.00
C HIS A 184 0.85 -17.26 15.77
N TYR A 185 1.64 -16.19 15.89
CA TYR A 185 2.86 -16.23 16.68
C TYR A 185 2.58 -16.48 18.17
N ARG A 186 1.55 -15.84 18.73
CA ARG A 186 1.13 -16.04 20.12
C ARG A 186 0.61 -17.46 20.36
N SER A 187 -0.19 -17.99 19.44
CA SER A 187 -0.71 -19.36 19.54
C SER A 187 0.42 -20.38 19.42
N ALA A 188 1.32 -20.23 18.44
CA ALA A 188 2.48 -21.10 18.27
C ALA A 188 3.41 -21.06 19.49
N SER A 189 3.67 -19.87 20.04
CA SER A 189 4.48 -19.72 21.27
C SER A 189 3.82 -20.40 22.48
N ARG A 190 2.49 -20.32 22.58
CA ARG A 190 1.73 -21.00 23.64
C ARG A 190 1.79 -22.51 23.47
N GLU A 191 1.53 -23.02 22.26
CA GLU A 191 1.59 -24.45 21.95
C GLU A 191 2.99 -25.02 22.20
N GLN A 192 4.05 -24.29 21.86
CA GLN A 192 5.42 -24.71 22.15
C GLN A 192 5.65 -24.85 23.66
N ARG A 193 5.24 -23.86 24.46
CA ARG A 193 5.35 -23.94 25.93
C ARG A 193 4.55 -25.10 26.49
N ASP A 194 3.33 -25.31 26.00
CA ASP A 194 2.46 -26.42 26.44
C ASP A 194 3.08 -27.79 26.07
N GLN A 195 3.73 -27.91 24.91
CA GLN A 195 4.45 -29.12 24.52
C GLN A 195 5.67 -29.36 25.41
N ASP A 196 6.46 -28.33 25.69
CA ASP A 196 7.64 -28.46 26.55
C ASP A 196 7.24 -28.80 28.00
N LEU A 197 6.18 -28.20 28.52
CA LEU A 197 5.60 -28.57 29.81
C LEU A 197 5.20 -30.05 29.85
N ARG A 198 4.48 -30.54 28.84
CA ARG A 198 4.11 -31.97 28.74
C ARG A 198 5.32 -32.90 28.68
N ARG A 199 6.37 -32.52 27.94
CA ARG A 199 7.62 -33.28 27.87
C ARG A 199 8.32 -33.33 29.22
N HIS A 200 8.41 -32.19 29.91
CA HIS A 200 9.00 -32.13 31.24
C HIS A 200 8.19 -32.92 32.27
N GLU A 201 6.86 -32.81 32.26
CA GLU A 201 5.99 -33.62 33.13
C GLU A 201 6.20 -35.12 32.89
N ALA A 202 6.30 -35.56 31.63
CA ALA A 202 6.58 -36.96 31.31
C ALA A 202 7.96 -37.42 31.83
N GLN A 203 9.00 -36.59 31.68
CA GLN A 203 10.34 -36.88 32.22
C GLN A 203 10.33 -36.97 33.76
N VAL A 204 9.64 -36.06 34.43
CA VAL A 204 9.50 -36.07 35.89
C VAL A 204 8.77 -37.34 36.35
N GLN A 205 7.70 -37.74 35.67
CA GLN A 205 6.99 -38.98 35.97
C GLN A 205 7.87 -40.22 35.78
N GLN A 206 8.67 -40.26 34.70
CA GLN A 206 9.63 -41.34 34.46
C GLN A 206 10.67 -41.41 35.58
N LEU A 207 11.31 -40.30 35.94
CA LEU A 207 12.29 -40.25 37.02
C LEU A 207 11.68 -40.64 38.38
N GLN A 208 10.44 -40.27 38.65
CA GLN A 208 9.72 -40.70 39.84
C GLN A 208 9.48 -42.21 39.87
N LEU A 209 9.17 -42.82 38.72
CA LEU A 209 9.03 -44.27 38.59
C LEU A 209 10.37 -44.99 38.81
N GLU A 210 11.44 -44.51 38.17
CA GLU A 210 12.81 -45.04 38.34
C GLU A 210 13.27 -44.91 39.80
N LEU A 211 13.02 -43.77 40.46
CA LEU A 211 13.33 -43.58 41.87
C LEU A 211 12.58 -44.58 42.75
N ARG A 212 11.28 -44.82 42.50
CA ARG A 212 10.50 -45.83 43.23
C ARG A 212 11.05 -47.24 42.99
N GLN A 213 11.43 -47.58 41.76
CA GLN A 213 12.03 -48.87 41.44
C GLN A 213 13.37 -49.08 42.14
N LEU A 214 14.24 -48.06 42.16
CA LEU A 214 15.52 -48.09 42.87
C LEU A 214 15.32 -48.20 44.39
N GLN A 215 14.36 -47.47 44.96
CA GLN A 215 14.01 -47.58 46.38
C GLN A 215 13.52 -49.00 46.72
N GLN A 216 12.65 -49.59 45.89
CA GLN A 216 12.20 -50.98 46.08
C GLN A 216 13.38 -51.97 45.98
N GLY A 217 14.27 -51.79 44.99
CA GLY A 217 15.48 -52.60 44.86
C GLY A 217 16.43 -52.46 46.07
N MET A 218 16.58 -51.26 46.61
CA MET A 218 17.38 -51.00 47.81
C MET A 218 16.80 -51.73 49.03
N ILE A 219 15.47 -51.69 49.23
CA ILE A 219 14.80 -52.42 50.32
C ILE A 219 15.10 -53.93 50.22
N VAL A 220 14.95 -54.51 49.03
CA VAL A 220 15.26 -55.94 48.80
C VAL A 220 16.73 -56.25 49.14
N LYS A 221 17.68 -55.40 48.69
CA LYS A 221 19.10 -55.57 49.02
C LYS A 221 19.40 -55.41 50.50
N GLN A 222 18.70 -54.52 51.19
CA GLN A 222 18.83 -54.35 52.64
C GLN A 222 18.31 -55.57 53.41
N ASP A 223 17.21 -56.18 52.95
CA ASP A 223 16.69 -57.44 53.49
C ASP A 223 17.66 -58.61 53.26
N GLU A 224 18.24 -58.71 52.06
CA GLU A 224 19.30 -59.70 51.75
C GLU A 224 20.52 -59.53 52.65
N LEU A 225 21.03 -58.30 52.81
CA LEU A 225 22.14 -58.00 53.72
C LEU A 225 21.82 -58.39 55.17
N THR A 226 20.60 -58.08 55.62
CA THR A 226 20.17 -58.43 56.98
C THR A 226 20.11 -59.95 57.19
N ARG A 227 19.65 -60.70 56.17
CA ARG A 227 19.68 -62.18 56.21
C ARG A 227 21.11 -62.71 56.27
N LEU A 228 21.99 -62.22 55.40
CA LEU A 228 23.41 -62.62 55.40
C LEU A 228 24.12 -62.26 56.71
N HIS A 229 23.79 -61.14 57.34
CA HIS A 229 24.34 -60.79 58.66
C HIS A 229 23.92 -61.80 59.73
N ARG A 230 22.63 -62.19 59.76
CA ARG A 230 22.13 -63.22 60.70
C ARG A 230 22.78 -64.59 60.46
N ASP A 231 22.93 -64.98 59.20
CA ASP A 231 23.60 -66.24 58.84
C ASP A 231 25.08 -66.22 59.25
N ASN A 232 25.79 -65.10 59.05
CA ASN A 232 27.16 -64.94 59.53
C ASN A 232 27.26 -65.02 61.05
N GLU A 233 26.36 -64.37 61.79
CA GLU A 233 26.31 -64.47 63.25
C GLU A 233 26.08 -65.91 63.71
N ARG A 234 25.18 -66.63 63.04
CA ARG A 234 24.94 -68.05 63.29
C ARG A 234 26.18 -68.90 63.03
N LEU A 235 26.83 -68.75 61.88
CA LEU A 235 28.05 -69.47 61.53
C LEU A 235 29.21 -69.16 62.50
N LEU A 236 29.33 -67.91 62.96
CA LEU A 236 30.29 -67.53 63.99
C LEU A 236 29.99 -68.23 65.33
N GLY A 237 28.72 -68.37 65.70
CA GLY A 237 28.27 -69.14 66.86
C GLY A 237 28.65 -70.62 66.74
N GLU A 238 28.30 -71.26 65.61
CA GLU A 238 28.64 -72.65 65.30
C GLU A 238 30.17 -72.87 65.31
N HIS A 239 30.95 -71.94 64.73
CA HIS A 239 32.41 -71.99 64.78
C HIS A 239 32.94 -71.87 66.21
N ARG A 240 32.40 -70.96 67.04
CA ARG A 240 32.82 -70.83 68.45
C ARG A 240 32.53 -72.11 69.22
N GLN A 241 31.36 -72.70 69.01
CA GLN A 241 30.98 -73.97 69.61
C GLN A 241 31.94 -75.08 69.17
N ALA A 242 32.12 -75.29 67.86
CA ALA A 242 33.03 -76.30 67.33
C ALA A 242 34.47 -76.09 67.80
N SER A 243 34.93 -74.83 67.93
CA SER A 243 36.24 -74.52 68.50
C SER A 243 36.33 -74.87 69.99
N SER A 244 35.27 -74.68 70.77
CA SER A 244 35.23 -75.06 72.19
C SER A 244 35.19 -76.58 72.37
N GLU A 245 34.41 -77.28 71.55
CA GLU A 245 34.37 -78.75 71.50
C GLU A 245 35.73 -79.31 71.12
N ARG A 246 36.39 -78.72 70.11
CA ARG A 246 37.75 -79.08 69.73
C ARG A 246 38.74 -78.88 70.88
N LYS A 247 38.69 -77.74 71.58
CA LYS A 247 39.55 -77.51 72.76
C LYS A 247 39.30 -78.52 73.88
N ALA A 248 38.03 -78.84 74.16
CA ALA A 248 37.68 -79.85 75.17
C ALA A 248 38.17 -81.25 74.77
N LEU A 249 38.11 -81.61 73.49
CA LEU A 249 38.68 -82.84 72.97
C LEU A 249 40.21 -82.83 73.07
N ASP A 250 40.87 -81.73 72.74
CA ASP A 250 42.33 -81.57 72.88
C ASP A 250 42.76 -81.72 74.36
N GLU A 251 42.05 -81.10 75.30
CA GLU A 251 42.29 -81.26 76.74
C GLU A 251 42.08 -82.71 77.22
N LEU A 252 41.04 -83.39 76.71
CA LEU A 252 40.78 -84.79 77.03
C LEU A 252 41.87 -85.70 76.45
N LEU A 253 42.37 -85.40 75.25
CA LEU A 253 43.53 -86.09 74.66
C LEU A 253 44.79 -85.86 75.51
N GLU A 254 45.08 -84.64 75.94
CA GLU A 254 46.20 -84.36 76.85
C GLU A 254 46.06 -85.10 78.19
N GLN A 255 44.85 -85.18 78.75
CA GLN A 255 44.57 -85.98 79.95
C GLN A 255 44.77 -87.49 79.71
N ARG A 256 44.33 -88.01 78.55
CA ARG A 256 44.58 -89.41 78.18
C ARG A 256 46.06 -89.66 77.97
N ASP A 257 46.80 -88.74 77.35
CA ASP A 257 48.24 -88.84 77.14
C ASP A 257 49.01 -88.81 78.46
N THR A 258 48.66 -87.92 79.40
CA THR A 258 49.25 -87.91 80.74
C THR A 258 48.91 -89.17 81.53
N GLN A 259 47.68 -89.70 81.42
CA GLN A 259 47.31 -90.98 82.01
C GLN A 259 48.10 -92.15 81.39
N ILE A 260 48.25 -92.19 80.06
CA ILE A 260 49.06 -93.19 79.37
C ILE A 260 50.52 -93.07 79.80
N GLN A 261 51.07 -91.86 79.91
CA GLN A 261 52.42 -91.62 80.43
C GLN A 261 52.56 -92.11 81.88
N GLY A 262 51.57 -91.84 82.74
CA GLY A 262 51.51 -92.35 84.12
C GLY A 262 51.41 -93.88 84.20
N LEU A 263 50.60 -94.50 83.36
CA LEU A 263 50.52 -95.97 83.26
C LEU A 263 51.83 -96.56 82.72
N ARG A 264 52.47 -95.90 81.75
CA ARG A 264 53.80 -96.29 81.24
C ARG A 264 54.87 -96.20 82.32
N THR A 265 54.88 -95.16 83.16
CA THR A 265 55.83 -95.07 84.28
C THR A 265 55.56 -96.12 85.35
N ILE A 266 54.30 -96.40 85.71
CA ILE A 266 53.95 -97.49 86.62
C ILE A 266 54.37 -98.85 86.04
N LEU A 267 54.10 -99.09 84.75
CA LEU A 267 54.52 -100.32 84.07
C LEU A 267 56.06 -100.45 84.10
N ALA A 268 56.78 -99.38 83.80
CA ALA A 268 58.24 -99.37 83.85
C ALA A 268 58.77 -99.61 85.28
N GLN A 269 58.12 -99.06 86.31
CA GLN A 269 58.43 -99.33 87.71
C GLN A 269 58.14 -100.79 88.10
N ALA A 270 57.01 -101.36 87.68
CA ALA A 270 56.66 -102.75 87.94
C ALA A 270 57.58 -103.74 87.21
N GLN A 271 57.95 -103.43 85.96
CA GLN A 271 58.96 -104.16 85.20
C GLN A 271 60.33 -104.06 85.91
N GLY A 272 60.75 -102.86 86.31
CA GLY A 272 61.97 -102.65 87.08
C GLY A 272 61.98 -103.42 88.40
N ALA A 273 60.88 -103.42 89.16
CA ALA A 273 60.73 -104.19 90.39
C ALA A 273 60.74 -105.71 90.13
N SER A 274 60.14 -106.16 89.03
CA SER A 274 60.17 -107.57 88.61
C SER A 274 61.57 -108.01 88.17
N ASP A 275 62.30 -107.15 87.46
CA ASP A 275 63.69 -107.39 87.08
C ASP A 275 64.63 -107.36 88.29
N GLU A 276 64.39 -106.47 89.26
CA GLU A 276 65.09 -106.44 90.54
C GLU A 276 64.83 -107.73 91.34
N MET A 277 63.56 -108.20 91.38
CA MET A 277 63.19 -109.47 92.00
C MET A 277 63.82 -110.67 91.27
N ARG A 278 63.90 -110.64 89.94
CA ARG A 278 64.63 -111.65 89.15
C ARG A 278 66.12 -111.64 89.44
N ARG A 279 66.75 -110.46 89.58
CA ARG A 279 68.15 -110.33 89.99
C ARG A 279 68.35 -110.89 91.40
N GLN A 280 67.45 -110.60 92.34
CA GLN A 280 67.49 -111.17 93.69
C GLN A 280 67.34 -112.69 93.68
N LEU A 281 66.44 -113.24 92.88
CA LEU A 281 66.29 -114.69 92.67
C LEU A 281 67.53 -115.31 92.02
N GLN A 282 68.14 -114.64 91.02
CA GLN A 282 69.40 -115.08 90.43
C GLN A 282 70.55 -115.01 91.41
N ALA A 283 70.67 -113.95 92.21
CA ALA A 283 71.70 -113.82 93.25
C ALA A 283 71.51 -114.86 94.37
N GLN A 284 70.27 -115.18 94.75
CA GLN A 284 69.97 -116.29 95.64
C GLN A 284 70.29 -117.64 94.99
N GLY A 285 70.02 -117.80 93.69
CA GLY A 285 70.41 -118.96 92.90
C GLY A 285 71.94 -119.15 92.88
N GLN A 286 72.68 -118.08 92.57
CA GLN A 286 74.14 -118.04 92.61
C GLN A 286 74.67 -118.31 94.03
N SER A 287 74.08 -117.72 95.06
CA SER A 287 74.46 -118.01 96.45
C SER A 287 74.21 -119.47 96.84
N LEU A 288 73.15 -120.10 96.31
CA LEU A 288 72.91 -121.54 96.50
C LEU A 288 73.89 -122.39 95.70
N GLU A 289 74.27 -121.98 94.49
CA GLU A 289 75.31 -122.63 93.69
C GLU A 289 76.69 -122.50 94.35
N ASP A 290 77.04 -121.32 94.86
CA ASP A 290 78.26 -121.05 95.62
C ASP A 290 78.29 -121.88 96.91
N LYS A 291 77.16 -121.97 97.64
CA LYS A 291 77.05 -122.85 98.81
C LYS A 291 77.17 -124.34 98.44
N ARG A 292 76.62 -124.76 97.29
CA ARG A 292 76.80 -126.13 96.78
C ARG A 292 78.24 -126.39 96.39
N ALA A 293 78.92 -125.43 95.76
CA ALA A 293 80.34 -125.50 95.41
C ALA A 293 81.21 -125.56 96.67
N LEU A 294 80.92 -124.74 97.68
CA LEU A 294 81.58 -124.79 98.99
C LEU A 294 81.36 -126.12 99.71
N CYS A 295 80.16 -126.69 99.68
CA CYS A 295 79.91 -128.03 100.21
C CYS A 295 80.66 -129.11 99.42
N ALA A 296 80.80 -128.97 98.10
CA ALA A 296 81.59 -129.87 97.27
C ALA A 296 83.10 -129.75 97.55
N GLU A 297 83.60 -128.55 97.80
CA GLU A 297 84.99 -128.29 98.22
C GLU A 297 85.27 -128.79 99.64
N GLN A 298 84.34 -128.61 100.57
CA GLN A 298 84.40 -129.19 101.91
C GLN A 298 84.35 -130.72 101.86
N GLY A 299 83.59 -131.30 100.94
CA GLY A 299 83.60 -132.74 100.66
C GLY A 299 84.96 -133.23 100.16
N ARG A 300 85.61 -132.48 99.26
CA ARG A 300 86.97 -132.79 98.78
C ARG A 300 88.03 -132.63 99.89
N GLN A 301 87.89 -131.63 100.75
CA GLN A 301 88.78 -131.40 101.89
C GLN A 301 88.66 -132.49 102.96
N LEU A 302 87.44 -132.99 103.21
CA LEU A 302 87.22 -134.14 104.10
C LEU A 302 87.84 -135.43 103.53
N GLN A 303 87.71 -135.67 102.23
CA GLN A 303 88.36 -136.82 101.57
C GLN A 303 89.89 -136.73 101.63
N PHE A 304 90.48 -135.54 101.46
CA PHE A 304 91.92 -135.33 101.57
C PHE A 304 92.43 -135.55 103.01
N LEU A 305 91.68 -135.10 104.02
CA LEU A 305 92.02 -135.29 105.44
C LEU A 305 91.83 -136.75 105.89
N GLU A 306 90.85 -137.47 105.35
CA GLU A 306 90.69 -138.92 105.56
C GLU A 306 91.88 -139.70 104.96
N GLU A 307 92.34 -139.34 103.76
CA GLU A 307 93.52 -139.96 103.13
C GLU A 307 94.84 -139.64 103.86
N GLU A 308 94.99 -138.44 104.44
CA GLU A 308 96.15 -138.09 105.28
C GLU A 308 96.15 -138.82 106.64
N LEU A 309 94.99 -139.06 107.24
CA LEU A 309 94.88 -139.82 108.49
C LEU A 309 95.16 -141.31 108.27
N LEU A 310 94.68 -141.90 107.18
CA LEU A 310 95.02 -143.28 106.79
C LEU A 310 96.54 -143.47 106.57
N ARG A 311 97.21 -142.50 105.93
CA ARG A 311 98.68 -142.51 105.77
C ARG A 311 99.43 -142.38 107.10
N ARG A 312 98.90 -141.63 108.08
CA ARG A 312 99.51 -141.51 109.42
C ARG A 312 99.29 -142.75 110.28
N ASP A 313 98.14 -143.40 110.16
CA ASP A 313 97.86 -144.67 110.87
C ASP A 313 98.67 -145.85 110.30
N GLU A 314 98.98 -145.85 109.00
CA GLU A 314 99.91 -146.81 108.39
C GLU A 314 101.37 -146.57 108.81
N ALA A 315 101.80 -145.31 108.94
CA ALA A 315 103.14 -144.96 109.43
C ALA A 315 103.38 -145.31 110.92
N LEU A 316 102.34 -145.28 111.76
CA LEU A 316 102.41 -145.66 113.18
C LEU A 316 102.34 -147.16 113.43
N LYS A 317 101.82 -147.96 112.49
CA LYS A 317 101.91 -149.43 112.54
C LYS A 317 103.32 -149.95 112.22
N VAL A 318 104.04 -149.30 111.31
CA VAL A 318 105.42 -149.67 110.91
C VAL A 318 106.46 -149.35 112.00
N LEU A 319 106.21 -148.37 112.88
CA LEU A 319 107.07 -148.07 114.03
C LEU A 319 106.87 -149.03 115.24
N ARG A 320 105.84 -149.87 115.24
CA ARG A 320 105.58 -150.89 116.28
C ARG A 320 106.22 -152.26 116.01
N GLU A 321 106.81 -152.50 114.84
CA GLU A 321 107.40 -153.81 114.46
C GLU A 321 108.94 -153.80 114.36
N GLY A 322 109.62 -152.72 114.76
CA GLY A 322 111.05 -152.52 114.51
C GLY A 322 112.05 -152.68 115.67
N GLN A 323 111.64 -152.86 116.93
CA GLN A 323 112.60 -152.96 118.05
C GLN A 323 112.18 -153.96 119.15
N THR A 324 112.34 -155.24 118.82
CA THR A 324 112.84 -156.29 119.74
C THR A 324 114.09 -156.89 119.10
N THR A 325 115.26 -156.32 119.38
CA THR A 325 116.57 -157.02 119.41
C THR A 325 117.68 -156.08 119.91
N ARG A 326 117.62 -155.75 121.20
CA ARG A 326 118.70 -155.87 122.20
C ARG A 326 118.23 -155.29 123.53
#